data_AF-A0A2Z5WZB1-F1
#
_entry.id   AF-A0A2Z5WZB1-F1
#
_cell.length_a   1.000
_cell.length_b   1.000
_cell.length_c   1.000
_cell.angle_alpha   90.00
_cell.angle_beta   90.00
_cell.angle_gamma   90.00
#
_symmetry.space_group_name_H-M   'P 1'
#
loop_
_entity.id
_entity.type
_entity.pdbx_description
1 polymer ?
#
loop_
_entity_poly.entity_id
_entity_poly.type
_entity_poly.pdbx_seq_one_letter_code
_entity_poly.pdbx_strand_id
1 'polypeptide(L)'
;MSDDKRQILLAVRGTTQESLREMRSRVFSIVSTAITLFTVFIGWIVQRVAKFSLPETLLFVCIILMFWIGNLLILIDIRRGYIKTMGISVRVEKALGLYETKVFDEEDESLFPSSYLKPIKGKHFQKFELILSFSAIASILIVIIKYIY
;
A
#
# COMPACT_ATOMS: atom_id res chain seq x y z
N MET A 1 -22.68 -28.85 -2.23
CA MET A 1 -21.95 -28.39 -1.03
C MET A 1 -22.94 -28.34 0.13
N SER A 2 -22.59 -28.76 1.36
CA SER A 2 -23.52 -28.63 2.49
C SER A 2 -23.72 -27.16 2.87
N ASP A 3 -24.92 -26.77 3.30
CA ASP A 3 -25.26 -25.38 3.62
C ASP A 3 -24.32 -24.76 4.65
N ASP A 4 -23.91 -25.52 5.67
CA ASP A 4 -22.95 -25.07 6.68
C ASP A 4 -21.58 -24.71 6.07
N LYS A 5 -21.09 -25.51 5.12
CA LYS A 5 -19.82 -25.23 4.42
C LYS A 5 -19.92 -23.97 3.56
N ARG A 6 -21.09 -23.74 2.94
CA ARG A 6 -21.35 -22.54 2.14
C ARG A 6 -21.43 -21.28 3.00
N GLN A 7 -22.09 -21.33 4.15
CA GLN A 7 -22.14 -20.22 5.11
C GLN A 7 -20.74 -19.87 5.64
N ILE A 8 -19.94 -20.88 6.00
CA ILE A 8 -18.56 -20.66 6.45
C ILE A 8 -17.72 -19.98 5.36
N LEU A 9 -17.81 -20.46 4.12
CA LEU A 9 -17.06 -19.87 3.00
C LEU A 9 -17.51 -18.43 2.68
N LEU A 10 -18.79 -18.13 2.79
CA LEU A 10 -19.30 -16.76 2.63
C LEU A 10 -18.83 -15.83 3.75
N ALA A 11 -18.81 -16.29 5.00
CA ALA A 11 -18.28 -15.54 6.13
C ALA A 11 -16.76 -15.25 5.95
N VAL A 12 -15.99 -16.27 5.55
CA VAL A 12 -14.56 -16.09 5.26
C VAL A 12 -14.36 -15.10 4.10
N ARG A 13 -15.16 -15.18 3.04
CA ARG A 13 -15.11 -14.20 1.93
C ARG A 13 -15.32 -12.78 2.45
N GLY A 14 -16.35 -12.53 3.27
CA GLY A 14 -16.62 -11.22 3.87
C GLY A 14 -15.42 -10.68 4.65
N THR A 15 -14.89 -11.48 5.59
CA THR A 15 -13.72 -11.09 6.40
C THR A 15 -12.46 -10.85 5.58
N THR A 16 -12.21 -11.65 4.54
CA THR A 16 -11.06 -11.43 3.63
C THR A 16 -11.21 -10.16 2.80
N GLN A 17 -12.41 -9.83 2.32
CA GLN A 17 -12.63 -8.58 1.59
C GLN A 17 -12.50 -7.34 2.49
N GLU A 18 -13.01 -7.42 3.72
CA GLU A 18 -12.88 -6.34 4.69
C GLU A 18 -11.41 -6.09 5.07
N SER A 19 -10.64 -7.13 5.38
CA SER A 19 -9.22 -7.01 5.68
C SER A 19 -8.41 -6.45 4.49
N LEU A 20 -8.73 -6.84 3.25
CA LEU A 20 -8.11 -6.25 2.05
C LEU A 20 -8.45 -4.76 1.87
N ARG A 21 -9.67 -4.33 2.22
CA ARG A 21 -10.07 -2.92 2.23
C ARG A 21 -9.30 -2.15 3.28
N GLU A 22 -9.21 -2.70 4.49
CA GLU A 22 -8.49 -2.08 5.61
C GLU A 22 -7.00 -1.93 5.31
N MET A 23 -6.34 -2.95 4.77
CA MET A 23 -4.93 -2.89 4.37
C MET A 23 -4.66 -1.77 3.35
N ARG A 24 -5.55 -1.59 2.36
CA ARG A 24 -5.45 -0.49 1.39
C ARG A 24 -5.62 0.88 2.04
N SER A 25 -6.58 1.02 2.95
CA SER A 25 -6.80 2.24 3.72
C SER A 25 -5.59 2.61 4.57
N ARG A 26 -4.99 1.63 5.26
CA ARG A 26 -3.77 1.82 6.06
C ARG A 26 -2.60 2.30 5.20
N VAL A 27 -2.37 1.70 4.03
CA VAL A 27 -1.32 2.15 3.09
C VAL A 27 -1.53 3.59 2.66
N PHE A 28 -2.76 3.95 2.29
CA PHE A 28 -3.08 5.32 1.92
C PHE A 28 -2.84 6.29 3.08
N SER A 29 -3.28 5.95 4.29
CA SER A 29 -3.09 6.77 5.49
C SER A 29 -1.61 6.98 5.82
N ILE A 30 -0.80 5.91 5.80
CA ILE A 30 0.65 5.98 6.07
C ILE A 30 1.33 6.88 5.04
N VAL A 31 1.06 6.68 3.75
CA VAL A 31 1.74 7.42 2.68
C VAL A 31 1.28 8.88 2.68
N SER A 32 -0.02 9.15 2.86
CA SER A 32 -0.53 10.51 2.97
C SER A 32 0.12 11.24 4.14
N THR A 33 0.22 10.59 5.31
CA THR A 33 0.85 11.18 6.49
C THR A 33 2.33 11.46 6.25
N ALA A 34 3.04 10.51 5.63
CA ALA A 34 4.46 10.68 5.30
C ALA A 34 4.68 11.85 4.32
N ILE A 35 3.86 11.97 3.28
CA ILE A 35 3.92 13.09 2.33
C ILE A 35 3.65 14.41 3.04
N THR A 36 2.61 14.50 3.87
CA THR A 36 2.31 15.71 4.64
C THR A 36 3.49 16.14 5.51
N LEU A 37 4.13 15.20 6.21
CA LEU A 37 5.31 15.48 7.02
C LEU A 37 6.48 15.98 6.16
N PHE A 38 6.73 15.37 5.00
CA PHE A 38 7.75 15.86 4.06
C PHE A 38 7.42 17.28 3.57
N THR A 39 6.17 17.56 3.21
CA THR A 39 5.76 18.89 2.74
C THR A 39 5.92 19.96 3.83
N VAL A 40 5.50 19.67 5.07
CA VAL A 40 5.67 20.60 6.20
C VAL A 40 7.16 20.83 6.48
N PHE A 41 7.96 19.77 6.47
CA PHE A 41 9.40 19.86 6.69
C PHE A 41 10.11 20.69 5.61
N ILE A 42 9.77 20.46 4.33
CA ILE A 42 10.26 21.26 3.20
C ILE A 42 9.84 22.73 3.36
N GLY A 43 8.57 23.00 3.68
CA GLY A 43 8.07 24.35 3.86
C GLY A 43 8.83 25.11 4.95
N TRP A 44 9.12 24.43 6.06
CA TRP A 44 9.95 24.98 7.14
C TRP A 44 11.40 25.27 6.71
N ILE A 45 12.02 24.35 5.95
CA ILE A 45 13.37 24.56 5.42
C ILE A 45 13.45 25.77 4.50
N VAL A 46 12.49 25.91 3.58
CA VAL A 46 12.48 26.99 2.57
C VAL A 46 12.31 28.36 3.23
N GLN A 47 11.51 28.45 4.29
CA GLN A 47 11.29 29.69 5.05
C GLN A 47 12.49 30.13 5.88
N ARG A 48 13.38 29.20 6.25
CA ARG A 48 14.58 29.54 7.03
C ARG A 48 15.51 30.42 6.20
N VAL A 49 15.89 31.59 6.71
CA VAL A 49 16.77 32.53 5.99
C VAL A 49 18.24 32.08 6.04
N ALA A 50 18.66 31.51 7.17
CA ALA A 50 20.04 31.06 7.36
C ALA A 50 20.37 29.81 6.53
N LYS A 51 21.60 29.77 6.01
CA LYS A 51 22.19 28.55 5.43
C LYS A 51 22.39 27.50 6.51
N PHE A 52 22.27 26.23 6.13
CA PHE A 52 22.57 25.13 7.04
C PHE A 52 24.07 24.94 7.17
N SER A 53 24.51 24.63 8.38
CA SER A 53 25.84 24.09 8.62
C SER A 53 25.95 22.64 8.12
N LEU A 54 27.17 22.17 7.84
CA LEU A 54 27.40 20.80 7.39
C LEU A 54 26.84 19.74 8.37
N PRO A 55 26.98 19.89 9.70
CA PRO A 55 26.36 18.97 10.66
C PRO A 55 24.83 18.95 10.60
N GLU A 56 24.18 20.11 10.46
CA GLU A 56 22.71 20.20 10.33
C GLU A 56 22.22 19.50 9.06
N THR A 57 22.89 19.74 7.92
CA THR A 57 22.57 19.10 6.64
C THR A 57 22.65 17.58 6.74
N LEU A 58 23.73 17.04 7.31
CA LEU A 58 23.88 15.60 7.52
C LEU A 58 22.79 15.04 8.42
N LEU A 59 22.47 15.72 9.53
CA LEU A 59 21.44 15.31 10.45
C LEU A 59 20.06 15.26 9.78
N PHE A 60 19.70 16.27 8.99
CA PHE A 60 18.43 16.29 8.25
C PHE A 60 18.34 15.17 7.21
N VAL A 61 19.43 14.91 6.46
CA VAL A 61 19.47 13.81 5.49
C VAL A 61 19.31 12.46 6.22
N CYS A 62 19.99 12.25 7.35
CA CYS A 62 19.84 11.04 8.15
C CYS A 62 18.39 10.85 8.64
N ILE A 63 17.73 11.91 9.11
CA ILE A 63 16.33 11.85 9.55
C ILE A 63 15.41 11.49 8.37
N ILE A 64 15.57 12.13 7.22
CA ILE A 64 14.78 11.83 6.02
C ILE A 64 14.97 10.37 5.60
N LEU A 65 16.21 9.87 5.58
CA LEU A 65 16.51 8.48 5.22
C LEU A 65 15.92 7.48 6.21
N MET A 66 16.07 7.70 7.51
CA MET A 66 15.47 6.83 8.53
C MET A 66 13.94 6.78 8.38
N PHE A 67 13.31 7.94 8.18
CA PHE A 67 11.86 8.02 8.00
C PHE A 67 11.42 7.33 6.70
N TRP A 68 12.15 7.53 5.61
CA TRP A 68 11.87 6.89 4.33
C TRP A 68 11.99 5.36 4.40
N ILE A 69 13.11 4.85 4.95
CA ILE A 69 13.36 3.41 5.09
C ILE A 69 12.32 2.76 6.02
N GLY A 70 12.00 3.39 7.15
CA GLY A 70 10.99 2.89 8.09
C GLY A 70 9.62 2.72 7.42
N ASN A 71 9.17 3.74 6.69
CA ASN A 71 7.91 3.67 5.96
C ASN A 71 7.93 2.63 4.83
N LEU A 72 9.05 2.49 4.12
CA LEU A 72 9.20 1.44 3.09
C LEU A 72 9.10 0.03 3.66
N LEU A 73 9.73 -0.23 4.82
CA LEU A 73 9.65 -1.53 5.48
C LEU A 73 8.20 -1.88 5.87
N ILE A 74 7.46 -0.91 6.41
CA ILE A 74 6.04 -1.08 6.75
C ILE A 74 5.21 -1.37 5.49
N LEU A 75 5.43 -0.63 4.40
CA LEU A 75 4.72 -0.87 3.13
C LEU A 75 5.01 -2.26 2.56
N ILE A 76 6.26 -2.74 2.64
CA ILE A 76 6.64 -4.08 2.20
C ILE A 76 5.91 -5.15 3.02
N ASP A 77 5.81 -4.96 4.34
CA ASP A 77 5.12 -5.92 5.22
C ASP A 77 3.61 -5.96 4.93
N ILE A 78 2.96 -4.80 4.82
CA ILE A 78 1.54 -4.73 4.44
C ILE A 78 1.32 -5.35 3.06
N ARG A 79 2.22 -5.12 2.09
CA ARG A 79 2.15 -5.75 0.76
C ARG A 79 2.22 -7.28 0.85
N ARG A 80 3.09 -7.82 1.69
CA ARG A 80 3.18 -9.28 1.93
C ARG A 80 1.88 -9.81 2.55
N GLY A 81 1.33 -9.12 3.55
CA GLY A 81 0.04 -9.46 4.16
C GLY A 81 -1.12 -9.42 3.15
N TYR A 82 -1.14 -8.39 2.29
CA TYR A 82 -2.14 -8.22 1.23
C TYR A 82 -2.10 -9.38 0.23
N ILE A 83 -0.91 -9.74 -0.27
CA ILE A 83 -0.76 -10.85 -1.24
C ILE A 83 -1.25 -12.17 -0.63
N LYS A 84 -0.90 -12.46 0.64
CA LYS A 84 -1.35 -13.67 1.34
C LYS A 84 -2.88 -13.69 1.48
N THR A 85 -3.47 -12.57 1.91
CA THR A 85 -4.92 -12.45 2.13
C THR A 85 -5.69 -12.55 0.82
N MET A 86 -5.18 -11.94 -0.25
CA MET A 86 -5.75 -12.05 -1.60
C MET A 86 -5.72 -13.50 -2.08
N GLY A 87 -4.64 -14.23 -1.84
CA GLY A 87 -4.56 -15.66 -2.16
C GLY A 87 -5.53 -16.54 -1.37
N ILE A 88 -5.94 -16.13 -0.16
CA ILE A 88 -7.02 -16.79 0.59
C ILE A 88 -8.36 -16.45 -0.06
N SER A 89 -8.64 -15.17 -0.36
CA SER A 89 -9.86 -14.72 -1.03
C SER A 89 -10.11 -15.49 -2.33
N VAL A 90 -9.10 -15.59 -3.20
CA VAL A 90 -9.22 -16.31 -4.48
C VAL A 90 -9.50 -17.80 -4.29
N ARG A 91 -8.88 -18.45 -3.28
CA ARG A 91 -9.15 -19.87 -2.97
C ARG A 91 -10.57 -20.08 -2.45
N VAL A 92 -11.07 -19.17 -1.61
CA VAL A 92 -12.43 -19.21 -1.08
C VAL A 92 -13.45 -18.95 -2.18
N GLU A 93 -13.19 -17.98 -3.07
CA GLU A 93 -14.05 -17.69 -4.21
C GLU A 93 -14.09 -18.85 -5.22
N LYS A 94 -12.95 -19.53 -5.45
CA LYS A 94 -12.90 -20.76 -6.24
C LYS A 94 -13.68 -21.89 -5.59
N ALA A 95 -13.58 -22.08 -4.27
CA ALA A 95 -14.33 -23.10 -3.54
C ALA A 95 -15.84 -22.83 -3.53
N LEU A 96 -16.25 -21.56 -3.64
CA LEU A 96 -17.64 -21.16 -3.81
C LEU A 96 -18.15 -21.30 -5.25
N GLY A 97 -17.29 -21.70 -6.20
CA GLY A 97 -17.63 -21.84 -7.62
C GLY A 97 -17.90 -20.50 -8.32
N LEU A 98 -17.46 -19.37 -7.75
CA LEU A 98 -17.76 -18.03 -8.26
C LEU A 98 -17.09 -17.69 -9.60
N TYR A 99 -16.16 -18.54 -10.06
CA TYR A 99 -15.48 -18.44 -11.36
C TYR A 99 -16.00 -19.47 -12.38
N GLU A 100 -16.91 -20.35 -11.96
CA GLU A 100 -17.53 -21.37 -12.81
C GLU A 100 -18.89 -20.85 -13.29
N THR A 101 -19.26 -21.20 -14.52
CA THR A 101 -20.60 -20.92 -15.06
C THR A 101 -21.62 -21.86 -14.42
N LYS A 102 -22.86 -21.38 -14.20
CA LYS A 102 -24.01 -22.19 -13.70
C LYS A 102 -23.89 -22.76 -12.28
N VAL A 103 -23.22 -22.10 -11.34
CA VAL A 103 -23.17 -22.51 -9.91
C VAL A 103 -24.34 -21.97 -9.09
N PHE A 104 -24.95 -20.88 -9.54
CA PHE A 104 -26.23 -20.38 -9.04
C PHE A 104 -27.17 -20.43 -10.25
N ASP A 105 -28.24 -21.22 -10.17
CA ASP A 105 -29.06 -21.78 -11.27
C ASP A 105 -29.69 -20.79 -12.30
N GLU A 106 -29.33 -19.51 -12.32
CA GLU A 106 -29.97 -18.48 -13.17
C GLU A 106 -29.02 -17.66 -14.07
N GLU A 107 -27.68 -17.81 -13.97
CA GLU A 107 -26.73 -17.03 -14.78
C GLU A 107 -25.89 -17.91 -15.72
N ASP A 108 -26.01 -17.68 -17.04
CA ASP A 108 -25.19 -18.33 -18.09
C ASP A 108 -23.73 -17.84 -18.12
N GLU A 109 -23.41 -16.78 -17.37
CA GLU A 109 -22.07 -16.20 -17.25
C GLU A 109 -21.48 -16.42 -15.84
N SER A 110 -20.15 -16.57 -15.76
CA SER A 110 -19.45 -16.66 -14.47
C SER A 110 -19.50 -15.32 -13.74
N LEU A 111 -19.90 -15.33 -12.47
CA LEU A 111 -19.96 -14.15 -11.60
C LEU A 111 -18.65 -13.34 -11.53
N PHE A 112 -17.50 -14.00 -11.70
CA PHE A 112 -16.22 -13.33 -11.89
C PHE A 112 -15.47 -13.84 -13.13
N PRO A 113 -14.86 -12.94 -13.92
CA PRO A 113 -14.09 -13.36 -15.07
C PRO A 113 -12.84 -14.14 -14.64
N SER A 114 -12.57 -15.25 -15.32
CA SER A 114 -11.45 -16.17 -15.07
C SER A 114 -10.06 -15.51 -15.12
N SER A 115 -9.96 -14.30 -15.70
CA SER A 115 -8.76 -13.46 -15.70
C SER A 115 -8.28 -13.06 -14.30
N TYR A 116 -9.17 -13.05 -13.30
CA TYR A 116 -8.87 -12.76 -11.89
C TYR A 116 -8.11 -13.89 -11.19
N LEU A 117 -8.06 -15.10 -11.77
CA LEU A 117 -7.25 -16.22 -11.28
C LEU A 117 -5.74 -16.01 -11.51
N LYS A 118 -5.36 -15.03 -12.35
CA LYS A 118 -3.94 -14.70 -12.56
C LYS A 118 -3.38 -14.03 -11.31
N PRO A 119 -2.10 -14.31 -10.94
CA PRO A 119 -1.48 -13.71 -9.76
C PRO A 119 -1.49 -12.20 -9.88
N ILE A 120 -2.28 -11.55 -9.02
CA ILE A 120 -2.37 -10.09 -8.96
C ILE A 120 -1.06 -9.58 -8.39
N LYS A 121 -0.19 -9.07 -9.28
CA LYS A 121 0.98 -8.29 -8.90
C LYS A 121 0.44 -7.07 -8.17
N GLY A 122 0.82 -6.85 -6.90
CA GLY A 122 0.39 -5.73 -6.06
C GLY A 122 0.86 -4.35 -6.56
N LYS A 123 0.64 -4.03 -7.85
CA LYS A 123 1.04 -2.81 -8.55
C LYS A 123 0.55 -1.54 -7.85
N HIS A 124 -0.57 -1.64 -7.13
CA HIS A 124 -1.06 -0.56 -6.28
C HIS A 124 -0.01 -0.12 -5.27
N PHE A 125 0.62 -1.05 -4.54
CA PHE A 125 1.65 -0.77 -3.54
C PHE A 125 2.92 -0.16 -4.16
N GLN A 126 3.29 -0.60 -5.38
CA GLN A 126 4.45 -0.04 -6.09
C GLN A 126 4.29 1.45 -6.39
N LYS A 127 3.06 1.92 -6.69
CA LYS A 127 2.81 3.36 -6.91
C LYS A 127 3.05 4.17 -5.64
N PHE A 128 2.60 3.67 -4.49
CA PHE A 128 2.81 4.35 -3.21
C PHE A 128 4.27 4.34 -2.77
N GLU A 129 4.97 3.22 -2.94
CA GLU A 129 6.42 3.11 -2.71
C GLU A 129 7.20 4.14 -3.55
N LEU A 130 6.79 4.32 -4.81
CA LEU A 130 7.41 5.26 -5.74
C LEU A 130 7.13 6.73 -5.35
N ILE A 131 5.89 7.09 -5.02
CA ILE A 131 5.55 8.46 -4.56
C ILE A 131 6.31 8.80 -3.28
N LEU A 132 6.37 7.87 -2.33
CA LEU A 132 7.11 8.06 -1.08
C LEU A 132 8.60 8.29 -1.36
N SER A 133 9.19 7.53 -2.28
CA SER A 133 10.60 7.66 -2.66
C SER A 133 10.88 8.99 -3.36
N PHE A 134 10.02 9.44 -4.28
CA PHE A 134 10.15 10.75 -4.89
C PHE A 134 10.06 11.88 -3.87
N SER A 135 9.17 11.75 -2.88
CA SER A 135 9.01 12.76 -1.82
C SER A 135 10.26 12.85 -0.94
N ALA A 136 10.86 11.71 -0.58
CA ALA A 136 12.11 11.67 0.18
C ALA A 136 13.28 12.27 -0.63
N ILE A 137 13.41 11.90 -1.91
CA ILE A 137 14.45 12.44 -2.81
C ILE A 137 14.30 13.96 -2.96
N ALA A 138 13.09 14.46 -3.20
CA ALA A 138 12.81 15.89 -3.29
C ALA A 138 13.20 16.62 -2.00
N SER A 139 12.88 16.04 -0.83
CA SER A 139 13.25 16.61 0.47
C SER A 139 14.77 16.70 0.65
N ILE A 140 15.51 15.65 0.28
CA ILE A 140 16.97 15.62 0.34
C ILE A 140 17.58 16.68 -0.59
N LEU A 141 17.07 16.78 -1.82
CA LEU A 141 17.54 17.77 -2.78
C LEU A 141 17.36 19.19 -2.26
N ILE A 142 16.23 19.49 -1.63
CA ILE A 142 15.96 20.82 -1.05
C ILE A 142 16.92 21.12 0.11
N VAL A 143 17.18 20.14 0.98
CA VAL A 143 18.18 20.27 2.06
C VAL A 143 19.57 20.58 1.48
N ILE A 144 19.98 19.89 0.42
CA ILE A 144 21.28 20.11 -0.25
C ILE A 144 21.32 21.49 -0.92
N ILE A 145 20.27 21.90 -1.62
CA ILE A 145 20.19 23.23 -2.25
C ILE A 145 20.35 24.32 -1.18
N LYS A 146 19.69 24.18 -0.03
CA LYS A 146 19.74 25.14 1.08
C LYS A 146 21.09 25.18 1.82
N TYR A 147 21.87 24.13 1.70
CA TYR A 147 23.26 24.11 2.17
C TYR A 147 24.17 24.93 1.24
N ILE A 148 23.95 24.85 -0.07
CA ILE A 148 24.75 25.55 -1.09
C ILE A 148 24.37 27.05 -1.16
N TYR A 149 23.08 27.35 -1.25
CA TYR A 149 22.49 28.67 -1.48
C TYR A 149 21.74 29.23 -0.27
#